data_AF-A0A3T0EBT8-F1
#
_entry.id   AF-A0A3T0EBT8-F1
#
_cell.length_a   1.000
_cell.length_b   1.000
_cell.length_c   1.000
_cell.angle_alpha   90.00
_cell.angle_beta   90.00
_cell.angle_gamma   90.00
#
_symmetry.space_group_name_H-M   'P 1'
#
loop_
_entity.id
_entity.type
_entity.pdbx_description
1 polymer ?
#
loop_
_entity_poly.entity_id
_entity_poly.type
_entity_poly.pdbx_seq_one_letter_code
_entity_poly.pdbx_strand_id
1 'polypeptide(L)'
;MVTRNVVLTDTQAEMLDGLVKSGRYQNVSEAMRAGLRLLEREEAMMAALRGRIEASLAEADAGAFADGSVEDIINQAFDSAERRHRRRHSV
;
A
#
# COMPACT_ATOMS: atom_id res chain seq x y z
N MET A 1 -7.70 -23.71 -10.83
CA MET A 1 -8.09 -22.28 -10.96
C MET A 1 -9.60 -22.21 -11.04
N VAL A 2 -10.24 -21.31 -10.31
CA VAL A 2 -11.70 -21.11 -10.40
C VAL A 2 -12.00 -20.18 -11.59
N THR A 3 -13.01 -20.49 -12.39
CA THR A 3 -13.48 -19.66 -13.50
C THR A 3 -14.80 -18.97 -13.13
N ARG A 4 -14.94 -17.71 -13.55
CA ARG A 4 -16.16 -16.92 -13.40
C ARG A 4 -16.39 -16.14 -14.68
N ASN A 5 -17.66 -16.04 -15.09
CA ASN A 5 -18.07 -15.22 -16.22
C ASN A 5 -18.33 -13.79 -15.74
N VAL A 6 -17.91 -12.81 -16.53
CA VAL A 6 -18.07 -11.39 -16.23
C VAL A 6 -18.60 -10.72 -17.49
N VAL A 7 -19.59 -9.84 -17.34
CA VAL A 7 -20.08 -9.00 -18.43
C VAL A 7 -19.28 -7.72 -18.41
N LEU A 8 -18.74 -7.35 -19.57
CA LEU A 8 -17.95 -6.13 -19.74
C LEU A 8 -18.74 -5.13 -20.56
N THR A 9 -18.51 -3.85 -20.29
CA THR A 9 -18.90 -2.77 -21.20
C THR A 9 -18.04 -2.80 -22.45
N ASP A 10 -18.53 -2.24 -23.55
CA ASP A 10 -17.78 -2.17 -24.82
C ASP A 10 -16.42 -1.50 -24.64
N THR A 11 -16.36 -0.38 -23.90
CA THR A 11 -15.12 0.34 -23.59
C THR A 11 -14.11 -0.52 -22.81
N GLN A 12 -14.57 -1.35 -21.87
CA GLN A 12 -13.68 -2.25 -21.13
C GLN A 12 -13.15 -3.37 -22.03
N ALA A 13 -14.00 -3.93 -22.90
CA ALA A 13 -13.59 -4.95 -23.86
C ALA A 13 -12.54 -4.39 -24.82
N GLU A 14 -12.76 -3.20 -25.40
CA GLU A 14 -11.81 -2.53 -26.29
C GLU A 14 -10.46 -2.27 -25.61
N MET A 15 -10.49 -1.80 -24.36
CA MET A 15 -9.27 -1.61 -23.57
C MET A 15 -8.50 -2.93 -23.42
N LEU A 16 -9.16 -3.99 -22.97
CA LEU A 16 -8.52 -5.30 -22.73
C LEU A 16 -7.99 -5.91 -24.02
N ASP A 17 -8.74 -5.78 -25.11
CA ASP A 17 -8.30 -6.20 -26.44
C ASP A 17 -7.07 -5.43 -26.89
N GLY A 18 -7.01 -4.12 -26.65
CA GLY A 18 -5.83 -3.30 -26.92
C GLY A 18 -4.60 -3.78 -26.13
N LEU A 19 -4.77 -4.12 -24.86
CA LEU A 19 -3.69 -4.65 -24.02
C LEU A 19 -3.18 -6.01 -24.51
N VAL A 20 -4.07 -6.89 -24.96
CA VAL A 20 -3.69 -8.20 -25.53
C VAL A 20 -3.03 -8.03 -26.90
N LYS A 21 -3.60 -7.21 -27.79
CA LYS A 21 -3.04 -6.92 -29.12
C LYS A 21 -1.64 -6.30 -29.04
N SER A 22 -1.39 -5.48 -28.02
CA SER A 22 -0.06 -4.90 -27.77
C SER A 22 1.00 -5.92 -27.30
N GLY A 23 0.58 -7.13 -26.92
CA GLY A 23 1.44 -8.16 -26.34
C GLY A 23 1.76 -7.94 -24.86
N ARG A 24 1.20 -6.92 -24.20
CA ARG A 24 1.41 -6.67 -22.77
C ARG A 24 0.86 -7.79 -21.89
N TYR A 25 -0.22 -8.43 -22.33
CA TYR A 25 -0.77 -9.63 -21.70
C TYR A 25 -1.11 -10.67 -22.76
N GLN A 26 -1.00 -11.95 -22.42
CA GLN A 26 -1.28 -13.05 -23.36
C GLN A 26 -2.78 -13.19 -23.65
N ASN A 27 -3.62 -12.86 -22.67
CA ASN A 27 -5.08 -12.97 -22.79
C ASN A 27 -5.80 -12.04 -21.80
N VAL A 28 -7.10 -11.87 -22.04
CA VAL A 28 -7.98 -11.02 -21.22
C VAL A 28 -8.01 -11.46 -19.75
N SER A 29 -8.04 -12.77 -19.48
CA SER A 29 -8.10 -13.27 -18.10
C SER A 29 -6.84 -12.92 -17.30
N GLU A 30 -5.68 -12.88 -17.95
CA GLU A 30 -4.43 -12.43 -17.33
C GLU A 30 -4.45 -10.93 -17.02
N ALA A 31 -4.88 -10.11 -17.99
CA ALA A 31 -5.04 -8.67 -17.81
C ALA A 31 -6.02 -8.35 -16.67
N MET A 32 -7.16 -9.04 -16.61
CA MET A 32 -8.14 -8.91 -15.53
C MET A 32 -7.54 -9.27 -14.17
N ARG A 33 -6.79 -10.37 -14.06
CA ARG A 33 -6.08 -10.71 -12.81
C ARG A 33 -5.03 -9.66 -12.43
N ALA A 34 -4.35 -9.05 -13.39
CA ALA A 34 -3.42 -7.96 -13.11
C ALA A 34 -4.13 -6.72 -12.58
N GLY A 35 -5.31 -6.40 -13.13
CA GLY A 35 -6.20 -5.35 -12.61
C GLY A 35 -6.67 -5.64 -11.19
N LEU A 36 -7.12 -6.87 -10.90
CA LEU A 36 -7.52 -7.28 -9.55
C LEU A 36 -6.38 -7.16 -8.55
N ARG A 37 -5.16 -7.59 -8.90
CA ARG A 37 -3.99 -7.40 -8.04
C ARG A 37 -3.69 -5.92 -7.77
N LEU A 38 -3.98 -5.03 -8.71
CA LEU A 38 -3.80 -3.59 -8.50
C LEU A 38 -4.83 -3.07 -7.50
N LEU A 39 -6.10 -3.44 -7.68
CA LEU A 39 -7.19 -3.09 -6.76
C LEU A 39 -6.91 -3.60 -5.34
N GLU A 40 -6.52 -4.86 -5.19
CA GLU A 40 -6.17 -5.46 -3.89
C GLU A 40 -5.07 -4.66 -3.16
N ARG A 41 -4.04 -4.20 -3.89
CA ARG A 41 -2.96 -3.40 -3.31
C ARG A 41 -3.45 -2.03 -2.88
N GLU A 42 -4.28 -1.37 -3.69
CA GLU A 42 -4.83 -0.06 -3.37
C GLU A 42 -5.74 -0.13 -2.14
N GLU A 43 -6.63 -1.12 -2.08
CA GLU A 43 -7.51 -1.35 -0.93
C GLU A 43 -6.70 -1.64 0.34
N ALA A 44 -5.67 -2.48 0.26
CA ALA A 44 -4.79 -2.76 1.38
C ALA A 44 -4.04 -1.50 1.87
N MET A 45 -3.56 -0.67 0.96
CA MET A 45 -2.91 0.60 1.30
C MET A 45 -3.88 1.56 2.01
N MET A 46 -5.10 1.70 1.49
CA MET A 46 -6.11 2.56 2.07
C MET A 46 -6.58 2.06 3.44
N ALA A 47 -6.75 0.75 3.60
CA ALA A 47 -7.07 0.14 4.89
C ALA A 47 -5.96 0.38 5.92
N ALA A 48 -4.70 0.20 5.53
CA ALA A 48 -3.56 0.46 6.41
C ALA A 48 -3.46 1.94 6.81
N LEU A 49 -3.71 2.87 5.89
CA LEU A 49 -3.73 4.30 6.18
C LEU A 49 -4.85 4.66 7.16
N ARG A 50 -6.07 4.17 6.92
CA ARG A 50 -7.20 4.38 7.84
C ARG A 50 -6.91 3.86 9.23
N GLY A 51 -6.40 2.62 9.34
CA GLY A 51 -6.04 2.03 10.64
C GLY A 51 -4.97 2.83 11.39
N ARG A 52 -4.00 3.40 10.68
CA ARG A 52 -3.00 4.30 11.30
C ARG A 52 -3.61 5.60 11.81
N ILE A 53 -4.50 6.21 11.04
CA ILE A 53 -5.19 7.45 11.45
C ILE A 53 -6.06 7.18 12.68
N GLU A 54 -6.87 6.11 12.65
CA GLU A 54 -7.72 5.73 13.77
C GLU A 54 -6.91 5.45 15.04
N ALA A 55 -5.79 4.73 14.93
CA ALA A 55 -4.90 4.49 16.05
C ALA A 55 -4.32 5.80 16.63
N SER A 56 -3.82 6.70 15.77
CA SER A 56 -3.26 7.98 16.21
C SER A 56 -4.31 8.90 16.83
N LEU A 57 -5.56 8.87 16.35
CA LEU A 57 -6.66 9.61 16.96
C LEU A 57 -7.01 9.04 18.35
N ALA A 58 -7.07 7.72 18.48
CA ALA A 58 -7.32 7.07 19.78
C ALA A 58 -6.20 7.36 20.80
N GLU A 59 -4.94 7.40 20.36
CA GLU A 59 -3.80 7.82 21.19
C GLU A 59 -3.95 9.28 21.65
N ALA A 60 -4.33 10.18 20.73
CA ALA A 60 -4.56 11.59 21.05
C ALA A 60 -5.72 11.78 22.05
N ASP A 61 -6.83 11.08 21.85
CA ASP A 61 -8.00 11.11 22.74
C ASP A 61 -7.66 10.55 24.14
N ALA A 62 -6.77 9.57 24.21
CA ALA A 62 -6.23 9.02 25.46
C ALA A 62 -5.14 9.91 26.10
N GLY A 63 -4.76 11.02 25.46
CA GLY A 63 -3.70 11.91 25.93
C GLY A 63 -2.29 11.32 25.83
N ALA A 64 -2.10 10.25 25.03
CA ALA A 64 -0.84 9.56 24.83
C ALA A 64 0.09 10.31 23.87
N PHE A 65 0.33 11.59 24.15
CA PHE A 65 1.30 12.40 23.40
C PHE A 65 2.73 12.06 23.81
N ALA A 66 3.68 12.30 22.91
CA ALA A 66 5.09 12.19 23.25
C ALA A 66 5.48 13.28 24.26
N ASP A 67 6.22 12.90 25.30
CA ASP A 67 6.75 13.83 26.29
C ASP A 67 7.94 14.62 25.73
N GLY A 68 8.02 15.90 26.09
CA GLY A 68 9.12 16.79 25.71
C GLY A 68 8.80 17.69 24.52
N SER A 69 9.78 18.50 24.12
CA SER A 69 9.63 19.39 22.97
C SER A 69 9.70 18.59 21.65
N VAL A 70 9.13 19.15 20.58
CA VAL A 70 9.26 18.58 19.23
C VAL A 70 10.73 18.41 18.83
N GLU A 71 11.60 19.34 19.26
CA GLU A 71 13.04 19.27 19.00
C GLU A 71 13.67 18.05 19.70
N ASP A 72 13.31 17.79 20.96
CA ASP A 72 13.79 16.62 21.70
C ASP A 72 13.35 15.31 21.03
N ILE A 73 12.08 15.24 20.61
CA ILE A 73 11.51 14.07 19.94
C ILE A 73 12.23 13.80 18.62
N ILE A 74 12.47 14.84 17.82
CA ILE A 74 13.16 14.74 16.53
C ILE A 74 14.60 14.26 16.75
N ASN A 75 15.33 14.87 17.69
CA ASN A 75 16.71 14.50 18.00
C ASN A 75 16.79 13.04 18.49
N GLN A 76 15.89 12.63 19.39
CA GLN A 76 15.83 11.26 19.88
C GLN A 76 15.53 10.25 18.76
N ALA A 77 14.67 10.59 17.81
CA ALA A 77 14.37 9.76 16.65
C ALA A 77 15.61 9.55 15.77
N PHE A 78 16.37 10.61 15.47
CA PHE A 78 17.63 10.52 14.70
C PHE A 78 18.69 9.71 15.43
N ASP A 79 18.90 9.93 16.73
CA ASP A 79 19.85 9.17 17.55
C ASP A 79 19.52 7.68 17.58
N SER A 80 18.22 7.34 17.60
CA SER A 80 17.77 5.95 17.59
C SER A 80 17.99 5.26 16.24
N ALA A 81 17.94 6.03 15.14
CA ALA A 81 18.19 5.54 13.79
C ALA A 81 19.69 5.31 13.57
N GLU A 82 20.53 6.23 14.04
CA GLU A 82 21.99 6.10 13.94
C GLU A 82 22.51 4.89 14.73
N ARG A 83 21.98 4.67 15.95
CA ARG A 83 22.28 3.49 16.76
C ARG A 83 21.91 2.17 16.06
N ARG A 84 20.78 2.12 15.34
CA ARG A 84 20.36 0.95 14.55
C ARG A 84 21.28 0.72 13.35
N HIS A 85 21.72 1.78 12.67
CA HIS A 85 22.64 1.69 11.54
C HIS A 85 24.02 1.18 11.98
N ARG A 86 24.58 1.72 13.08
CA ARG A 86 25.88 1.30 13.63
C ARG A 86 25.91 -0.19 14.04
N ARG A 87 24.80 -0.71 14.60
CA ARG A 87 24.65 -2.14 14.95
C ARG A 87 24.55 -3.08 13.75
N ARG A 88 24.06 -2.61 12.60
CA ARG A 88 24.01 -3.41 11.36
C ARG A 88 25.36 -3.50 10.64
N HIS A 89 26.29 -2.61 10.96
CA HIS A 89 27.59 -2.51 10.29
C HIS A 89 28.77 -3.01 11.13
N SER A 90 28.53 -3.53 12.34
CA SER A 90 29.56 -4.11 13.22
C SER A 90 29.60 -5.64 13.19
N VAL A 91 29.13 -6.27 12.11
CA VAL A 91 29.19 -7.73 11.85
C VAL A 91 29.85 -7.97 10.51
#